data_AF-A0A2T4JD70-F1
#
_entry.id   AF-A0A2T4JD70-F1
#
_cell.length_a   1.000
_cell.length_b   1.000
_cell.length_c   1.000
_cell.angle_alpha   90.00
_cell.angle_beta   90.00
_cell.angle_gamma   90.00
#
_symmetry.space_group_name_H-M   'P 1'
#
loop_
_entity.id
_entity.type
_entity.pdbx_description
1 polymer ?
#
loop_
_entity_poly.entity_id
_entity_poly.type
_entity_poly.pdbx_seq_one_letter_code
_entity_poly.pdbx_strand_id
1 'polypeptide(L)'
;RRDDWLEQSFQLIWPYSDLLLHDMGPGLADDRPEGRATGREWRTPPLWGIGLTARVSGHTQFLHDGRARSLTEAILWHGGEAQPARDGFAGLSAEDRADLISFLESL
;
A
#
# COMPACT_ATOMS: atom_id res chain seq x y z
N ARG A 1 -16.10 -28.71 6.13
CA ARG A 1 -15.34 -27.72 6.92
C ARG A 1 -14.06 -28.43 7.36
N ARG A 2 -12.90 -27.82 7.16
CA ARG A 2 -11.60 -28.39 7.56
C ARG A 2 -11.36 -27.98 9.01
N ASP A 3 -11.33 -28.95 9.92
CA ASP A 3 -11.29 -28.71 11.38
C ASP A 3 -9.91 -28.26 11.87
N ASP A 4 -8.88 -28.33 11.01
CA ASP A 4 -7.50 -27.92 11.22
C ASP A 4 -7.25 -26.40 11.13
N TRP A 5 -8.29 -25.59 10.85
CA TRP A 5 -8.18 -24.14 10.59
C TRP A 5 -8.86 -23.28 11.68
N LEU A 6 -9.19 -23.89 12.82
CA LEU A 6 -9.82 -23.20 13.95
C LEU A 6 -8.98 -22.01 14.43
N GLU A 7 -7.66 -22.15 14.46
CA GLU A 7 -6.76 -21.07 14.91
C GLU A 7 -6.78 -19.83 14.00
N GLN A 8 -7.15 -19.98 12.73
CA GLN A 8 -7.26 -18.87 11.77
C GLN A 8 -8.71 -18.35 11.63
N SER A 9 -9.66 -18.98 12.31
CA SER A 9 -11.06 -18.59 12.28
C SER A 9 -11.35 -17.50 13.31
N PHE A 10 -12.28 -16.59 13.00
CA PHE A 10 -12.78 -15.54 13.91
C PHE A 10 -11.69 -14.60 14.48
N GLN A 11 -10.59 -14.43 13.74
CA GLN A 11 -9.52 -13.51 14.11
C GLN A 11 -9.94 -12.07 13.85
N LEU A 12 -9.63 -11.18 14.80
CA LEU A 12 -9.69 -9.74 14.55
C LEU A 12 -8.42 -9.33 13.81
N ILE A 13 -8.59 -8.73 12.63
CA ILE A 13 -7.49 -8.30 11.77
C ILE A 13 -7.58 -6.79 11.52
N TRP A 14 -6.43 -6.15 11.38
CA TRP A 14 -6.30 -4.75 11.01
C TRP A 14 -5.52 -4.69 9.69
N PRO A 15 -6.22 -4.66 8.54
CA PRO A 15 -5.56 -4.72 7.24
C PRO A 15 -4.91 -3.38 6.83
N TYR A 16 -5.18 -2.30 7.57
CA TYR A 16 -4.82 -0.93 7.20
C TYR A 16 -5.22 -0.59 5.75
N SER A 17 -6.43 -1.01 5.38
CA SER A 17 -7.05 -0.76 4.07
C SER A 17 -8.56 -0.80 4.24
N ASP A 18 -9.27 -0.03 3.40
CA ASP A 18 -10.73 -0.08 3.26
C ASP A 18 -11.20 -0.97 2.09
N LEU A 19 -10.25 -1.52 1.33
CA LEU A 19 -10.46 -2.35 0.14
C LEU A 19 -11.27 -1.67 -0.99
N LEU A 20 -11.35 -0.33 -0.96
CA LEU A 20 -12.02 0.46 -2.00
C LEU A 20 -11.06 0.85 -3.11
N LEU A 21 -11.64 1.37 -4.21
CA LEU A 21 -10.90 1.97 -5.32
C LEU A 21 -10.63 3.44 -5.03
N HIS A 22 -9.41 3.88 -5.32
CA HIS A 22 -8.98 5.27 -5.16
C HIS A 22 -8.24 5.77 -6.39
N ASP A 23 -8.46 7.04 -6.75
CA ASP A 23 -7.71 7.69 -7.82
C ASP A 23 -6.26 7.95 -7.38
N MET A 24 -5.31 7.23 -7.99
CA MET A 24 -3.87 7.33 -7.74
C MET A 24 -3.21 8.50 -8.47
N GLY A 25 -3.98 9.26 -9.26
CA GLY A 25 -3.52 10.37 -10.06
C GLY A 25 -2.98 9.96 -11.45
N PRO A 26 -2.78 10.93 -12.35
CA PRO A 26 -2.36 10.66 -13.72
C PRO A 26 -0.94 10.07 -13.83
N GLY A 27 -0.06 10.31 -12.84
CA GLY A 27 1.30 9.78 -12.84
C GLY A 27 1.41 8.26 -12.60
N LEU A 28 0.31 7.66 -12.15
CA LEU A 28 0.12 6.23 -11.85
C LEU A 28 -1.07 5.64 -12.63
N ALA A 29 -1.46 6.29 -13.72
CA ALA A 29 -2.47 5.75 -14.62
C ALA A 29 -1.87 4.65 -15.51
N ASP A 30 -2.63 3.60 -15.81
CA ASP A 30 -2.26 2.56 -16.78
C ASP A 30 -3.03 2.65 -18.11
N ASP A 31 -3.87 3.69 -18.26
CA ASP A 31 -4.78 3.93 -19.39
C ASP A 31 -5.70 2.75 -19.76
N ARG A 32 -5.92 1.81 -18.83
CA ARG A 32 -6.75 0.61 -19.04
C ARG A 32 -7.94 0.58 -18.08
N PRO A 33 -9.14 1.01 -18.52
CA PRO A 33 -10.32 0.91 -17.69
C PRO A 33 -10.78 -0.55 -17.52
N GLU A 34 -11.20 -0.90 -16.30
CA GLU A 34 -11.74 -2.21 -15.95
C GLU A 34 -13.17 -2.07 -15.39
N GLY A 35 -14.17 -2.42 -16.21
CA GLY A 35 -15.57 -2.28 -15.84
C GLY A 35 -15.97 -0.82 -15.61
N ARG A 36 -16.18 -0.44 -14.34
CA ARG A 36 -16.47 0.96 -13.96
C ARG A 36 -15.22 1.71 -13.45
N ALA A 37 -14.12 1.01 -13.18
CA ALA A 37 -12.88 1.64 -12.77
C ALA A 37 -12.19 2.26 -13.98
N THR A 38 -11.74 3.50 -13.83
CA THR A 38 -10.85 4.17 -14.76
C THR A 38 -9.42 3.62 -14.61
N GLY A 39 -8.55 3.87 -15.59
CA GLY A 39 -7.13 3.47 -15.49
C GLY A 39 -6.32 4.20 -14.42
N ARG A 40 -6.96 5.07 -13.62
CA ARG A 40 -6.36 5.77 -12.48
C ARG A 40 -6.80 5.20 -11.14
N GLU A 41 -7.83 4.38 -11.14
CA GLU A 41 -8.44 3.86 -9.92
C GLU A 41 -7.84 2.50 -9.56
N TRP A 42 -7.22 2.44 -8.39
CA TRP A 42 -6.61 1.22 -7.88
C TRP A 42 -7.19 0.87 -6.54
N ARG A 43 -7.35 -0.42 -6.29
CA ARG A 43 -7.78 -0.89 -4.97
C ARG A 43 -6.64 -0.70 -3.98
N THR A 44 -6.90 -0.12 -2.82
CA THR A 44 -5.90 -0.07 -1.73
C THR A 44 -5.60 -1.49 -1.24
N PRO A 45 -4.40 -2.06 -1.52
CA PRO A 45 -4.06 -3.37 -1.00
C PRO A 45 -3.92 -3.29 0.53
N PRO A 46 -4.28 -4.34 1.27
CA PRO A 46 -4.03 -4.37 2.71
C PRO A 46 -2.53 -4.32 2.99
N LEU A 47 -2.11 -3.51 3.96
CA LEU A 47 -0.70 -3.32 4.33
C LEU A 47 -0.17 -4.39 5.30
N TRP A 48 -1.01 -5.31 5.75
CA TRP A 48 -0.57 -6.46 6.54
C TRP A 48 0.52 -7.26 5.82
N GLY A 49 1.67 -7.49 6.46
CA GLY A 49 2.82 -8.15 5.84
C GLY A 49 3.58 -7.33 4.80
N ILE A 50 3.32 -6.02 4.67
CA ILE A 50 4.08 -5.18 3.72
C ILE A 50 5.57 -5.11 4.08
N GLY A 51 5.92 -5.17 5.37
CA GLY A 51 7.30 -5.26 5.85
C GLY A 51 7.98 -6.58 5.46
N LEU A 52 7.20 -7.62 5.16
CA LEU A 52 7.69 -8.93 4.75
C LEU A 52 7.91 -9.07 3.24
N THR A 53 7.64 -8.02 2.44
CA THR A 53 7.71 -8.07 0.97
C THR A 53 9.03 -8.64 0.46
N ALA A 54 10.17 -8.16 0.97
CA ALA A 54 11.49 -8.64 0.57
C ALA A 54 11.70 -10.13 0.89
N ARG A 55 11.24 -10.56 2.07
CA ARG A 55 11.39 -11.95 2.54
C ARG A 55 10.54 -12.92 1.74
N VAL A 56 9.31 -12.51 1.39
CA VAL A 56 8.33 -13.37 0.71
C VAL A 56 8.55 -13.37 -0.81
N SER A 57 8.89 -12.22 -1.39
CA SER A 57 8.96 -12.05 -2.85
C SER A 57 10.39 -12.09 -3.40
N GLY A 58 11.41 -11.96 -2.55
CA GLY A 58 12.82 -11.87 -2.98
C GLY A 58 13.23 -10.52 -3.58
N HIS A 59 12.35 -9.52 -3.53
CA HIS A 59 12.59 -8.15 -4.01
C HIS A 59 11.77 -7.12 -3.21
N THR A 60 12.12 -5.85 -3.31
CA THR A 60 11.33 -4.71 -2.79
C THR A 60 10.78 -3.91 -3.97
N GLN A 61 9.59 -4.28 -4.45
CA GLN A 61 8.88 -3.55 -5.50
C GLN A 61 7.46 -3.27 -5.03
N PHE A 62 7.04 -2.02 -5.09
CA PHE A 62 5.75 -1.53 -4.62
C PHE A 62 5.00 -0.78 -5.73
N LEU A 63 3.73 -0.48 -5.47
CA LEU A 63 2.74 0.00 -6.43
C LEU A 63 2.37 -1.06 -7.46
N HIS A 64 1.26 -0.86 -8.17
CA HIS A 64 0.71 -1.84 -9.10
C HIS A 64 1.62 -2.16 -10.29
N ASP A 65 2.54 -1.26 -10.62
CA ASP A 65 3.51 -1.42 -11.71
C ASP A 65 4.93 -1.72 -11.23
N GLY A 66 5.13 -1.90 -9.92
CA GLY A 66 6.41 -2.27 -9.32
C GLY A 66 7.51 -1.22 -9.40
N ARG A 67 7.20 0.04 -9.77
CA ARG A 67 8.25 1.07 -10.00
C ARG A 67 8.99 1.49 -8.74
N ALA A 68 8.36 1.40 -7.57
CA ALA A 68 8.91 1.90 -6.32
C ALA A 68 9.75 0.83 -5.62
N ARG A 69 10.99 1.15 -5.29
CA ARG A 69 11.97 0.21 -4.70
C ARG A 69 12.04 0.25 -3.18
N SER A 70 11.34 1.21 -2.58
CA SER A 70 11.22 1.39 -1.13
C SER A 70 9.83 1.93 -0.77
N LEU A 71 9.44 1.79 0.49
CA LEU A 71 8.21 2.36 1.02
C LEU A 71 8.19 3.89 0.90
N THR A 72 9.35 4.54 1.08
CA THR A 72 9.48 5.99 0.88
C THR A 72 9.23 6.37 -0.58
N GLU A 73 9.82 5.67 -1.54
CA GLU A 73 9.53 5.90 -2.96
C GLU A 73 8.05 5.67 -3.26
N ALA A 74 7.46 4.59 -2.73
CA ALA A 74 6.05 4.28 -2.92
C ALA A 74 5.15 5.41 -2.41
N ILE A 75 5.35 5.89 -1.18
CA ILE A 75 4.60 7.01 -0.61
C ILE A 75 4.73 8.25 -1.50
N LEU A 76 5.96 8.60 -1.92
CA LEU A 76 6.22 9.82 -2.71
C LEU A 76 5.67 9.75 -4.15
N TRP A 77 5.39 8.56 -4.68
CA TRP A 77 4.73 8.41 -5.98
C TRP A 77 3.22 8.65 -5.94
N HIS A 78 2.57 8.61 -4.78
CA HIS A 78 1.12 8.77 -4.69
C HIS A 78 0.66 10.17 -5.11
N GLY A 79 -0.38 10.23 -5.93
CA GLY A 79 -1.07 11.46 -6.30
C GLY A 79 -2.57 11.31 -6.05
N GLY A 80 -3.37 12.04 -6.83
CA GLY A 80 -4.83 11.92 -6.80
C GLY A 80 -5.40 12.16 -5.41
N GLU A 81 -6.18 11.22 -4.90
CA GLU A 81 -6.79 11.31 -3.56
C GLU A 81 -5.76 11.26 -2.42
N ALA A 82 -4.65 10.56 -2.62
CA ALA A 82 -3.57 10.42 -1.63
C ALA A 82 -2.59 11.60 -1.62
N GLN A 83 -2.77 12.58 -2.50
CA GLN A 83 -1.92 13.76 -2.65
C GLN A 83 -1.69 14.52 -1.32
N PRO A 84 -2.72 14.82 -0.49
CA PRO A 84 -2.50 15.50 0.80
C PRO A 84 -1.69 14.66 1.79
N ALA A 85 -1.89 13.34 1.80
CA ALA A 85 -1.15 12.43 2.68
C ALA A 85 0.33 12.34 2.26
N ARG A 86 0.60 12.25 0.96
CA ARG A 86 1.97 12.33 0.43
C ARG A 86 2.65 13.63 0.85
N ASP A 87 2.00 14.76 0.64
CA ASP A 87 2.59 16.06 0.95
C ASP A 87 2.82 16.21 2.47
N GLY A 88 1.92 15.66 3.29
CA GLY A 88 2.10 15.53 4.74
C GLY A 88 3.36 14.73 5.09
N PHE A 89 3.55 13.54 4.48
CA PHE A 89 4.76 12.74 4.64
C PHE A 89 6.02 13.50 4.21
N ALA A 90 5.96 14.22 3.08
CA ALA A 90 7.07 15.01 2.59
C ALA A 90 7.45 16.16 3.54
N GLY A 91 6.48 16.70 4.29
CA GLY A 91 6.68 17.73 5.31
C GLY A 91 7.10 17.24 6.70
N LEU A 92 7.10 15.93 6.95
CA LEU A 92 7.55 15.36 8.23
C LEU A 92 9.03 15.64 8.49
N SER A 93 9.36 15.73 9.78
CA SER A 93 10.75 15.71 10.23
C SER A 93 11.42 14.39 9.82
N ALA A 94 12.76 14.36 9.83
CA ALA A 94 13.49 13.13 9.52
C ALA A 94 13.18 12.01 10.52
N GLU A 95 12.95 12.36 11.79
CA GLU A 95 12.63 11.42 12.87
C GLU A 95 11.23 10.84 12.68
N ASP A 96 10.20 11.68 12.52
CA ASP A 96 8.82 11.22 12.30
C ASP A 96 8.69 10.36 11.04
N ARG A 97 9.48 10.69 10.00
CA ARG A 97 9.54 9.89 8.78
C ARG A 97 10.14 8.51 9.04
N ALA A 98 11.22 8.44 9.81
CA ALA A 98 11.85 7.17 10.17
C ALA A 98 10.90 6.31 11.01
N ASP A 99 10.18 6.90 11.96
CA ASP A 99 9.22 6.20 12.82
C ASP A 99 8.06 5.61 12.00
N LEU A 100 7.51 6.37 11.05
CA LEU A 100 6.45 5.87 10.16
C LEU A 100 6.95 4.73 9.26
N ILE A 101 8.16 4.85 8.71
CA ILE A 101 8.74 3.76 7.90
C ILE A 101 8.98 2.51 8.76
N SER A 102 9.51 2.66 9.97
CA SER A 102 9.71 1.57 10.93
C SER A 102 8.39 0.89 11.28
N PHE A 103 7.32 1.67 11.49
CA PHE A 103 5.98 1.13 11.68
C PHE A 103 5.52 0.27 10.49
N LEU A 104 5.65 0.78 9.25
CA LEU A 104 5.27 0.02 8.05
C LEU A 104 6.12 -1.23 7.86
N GLU A 105 7.41 -1.20 8.21
CA GLU A 105 8.30 -2.36 8.17
C GLU A 105 7.97 -3.41 9.25
N SER A 106 7.27 -3.01 10.32
CA SER A 106 6.80 -3.92 11.37
C SER A 106 5.49 -4.67 11.02
N LEU A 107 4.83 -4.30 9.92
CA LEU A 107 3.57 -4.89 9.45
C LEU A 107 3.76 -6.18 8.67
#